data_AF-A0A351WNR9-F1
#
_entry.id   AF-A0A351WNR9-F1
#
_cell.length_a   1.000
_cell.length_b   1.000
_cell.length_c   1.000
_cell.angle_alpha   90.00
_cell.angle_beta   90.00
_cell.angle_gamma   90.00
#
_symmetry.space_group_name_H-M   'P 1'
#
loop_
_entity.id
_entity.type
_entity.pdbx_description
1 polymer ?
#
loop_
_entity_poly.entity_id
_entity_poly.type
_entity_poly.pdbx_seq_one_letter_code
_entity_poly.pdbx_strand_id
1 'polypeptide(L)'
;MIYRKMTRRERLAAEFYGYSLANYADHLEVENERYTRLMPEFVDKLERAEAEQWAPGRIVAELDVPKEDIPRLLAGIREAKKIVDTLNPSDAFRMSVRQQIEYALSKGLKDKSSINDLVTQICYCAADLGCLLEWEGKSLAAYSQWLRREKGVDYTGVGLPNLEEDEGQIEAQPDSNP
;
A
#
# COMPACT_ATOMS: atom_id res chain seq x y z
N MET A 1 -17.52 -11.71 -10.93
CA MET A 1 -16.67 -12.90 -10.76
C MET A 1 -16.19 -12.83 -9.32
N ILE A 2 -16.42 -13.87 -8.52
CA ILE A 2 -16.02 -13.82 -7.10
C ILE A 2 -14.58 -14.30 -7.04
N TYR A 3 -13.64 -13.37 -6.88
CA TYR A 3 -12.22 -13.75 -6.78
C TYR A 3 -11.95 -14.53 -5.50
N ARG A 4 -11.06 -15.52 -5.58
CA ARG A 4 -10.50 -16.17 -4.38
C ARG A 4 -9.95 -15.10 -3.43
N LYS A 5 -10.31 -15.20 -2.15
CA LYS A 5 -9.75 -14.33 -1.11
C LYS A 5 -8.23 -14.52 -1.02
N MET A 6 -7.49 -13.43 -1.27
CA MET A 6 -6.03 -13.41 -1.17
C MET A 6 -5.58 -13.40 0.29
N THR A 7 -4.51 -14.13 0.57
CA THR A 7 -3.77 -14.07 1.84
C THR A 7 -3.10 -12.70 2.00
N ARG A 8 -2.74 -12.33 3.24
CA ARG A 8 -1.97 -11.09 3.51
C ARG A 8 -0.69 -11.02 2.66
N ARG A 9 0.02 -12.13 2.57
CA ARG A 9 1.24 -12.28 1.77
C ARG A 9 1.01 -11.99 0.28
N GLU A 10 -0.04 -12.58 -0.31
CA GLU A 10 -0.39 -12.32 -1.71
C GLU A 10 -0.80 -10.85 -1.93
N ARG A 11 -1.54 -10.23 -0.99
CA ARG A 11 -1.88 -8.79 -1.05
C ARG A 11 -0.64 -7.90 -0.96
N LEU A 12 0.31 -8.26 -0.08
CA LEU A 12 1.57 -7.53 0.07
C LEU A 12 2.43 -7.63 -1.19
N ALA A 13 2.45 -8.79 -1.84
CA ALA A 13 3.08 -8.95 -3.15
C ALA A 13 2.40 -8.12 -4.24
N ALA A 14 1.06 -8.11 -4.30
CA ALA A 14 0.33 -7.29 -5.26
C ALA A 14 0.69 -5.80 -5.11
N GLU A 15 0.61 -5.28 -3.89
CA GLU A 15 0.90 -3.87 -3.59
C GLU A 15 2.37 -3.53 -3.87
N PHE A 16 3.32 -4.34 -3.37
CA PHE A 16 4.75 -4.07 -3.53
C PHE A 16 5.19 -4.01 -5.00
N TYR A 17 4.58 -4.83 -5.86
CA TYR A 17 4.88 -4.86 -7.29
C TYR A 17 3.95 -4.00 -8.14
N GLY A 18 2.99 -3.29 -7.54
CA GLY A 18 2.09 -2.36 -8.23
C GLY A 18 1.02 -3.05 -9.10
N TYR A 19 0.56 -4.23 -8.71
CA TYR A 19 -0.59 -4.89 -9.34
C TYR A 19 -1.87 -4.55 -8.56
N SER A 20 -2.96 -4.26 -9.28
CA SER A 20 -4.29 -4.28 -8.68
C SER A 20 -4.63 -5.69 -8.19
N LEU A 21 -5.41 -5.78 -7.12
CA LEU A 21 -5.85 -7.03 -6.52
C LEU A 21 -6.63 -7.90 -7.52
N ALA A 22 -7.47 -7.28 -8.35
CA ALA A 22 -8.19 -8.00 -9.40
C ALA A 22 -7.24 -8.66 -10.41
N ASN A 23 -6.25 -7.90 -10.91
CA ASN A 23 -5.25 -8.41 -11.85
C ASN A 23 -4.39 -9.51 -11.19
N TYR A 24 -3.95 -9.30 -9.96
CA TYR A 24 -3.18 -10.31 -9.24
C TYR A 24 -4.00 -11.58 -9.00
N ALA A 25 -5.29 -11.45 -8.67
CA ALA A 25 -6.19 -12.58 -8.46
C ALA A 25 -6.38 -13.40 -9.75
N ASP A 26 -6.56 -12.76 -10.90
CA ASP A 26 -6.63 -13.45 -12.21
C ASP A 26 -5.41 -14.34 -12.45
N HIS A 27 -4.22 -13.86 -12.07
CA HIS A 27 -2.98 -14.63 -12.19
C HIS A 27 -2.85 -15.78 -11.17
N LEU A 28 -3.47 -15.65 -10.00
CA LEU A 28 -3.53 -16.73 -9.02
C LEU A 28 -4.45 -17.87 -9.48
N GLU A 29 -5.51 -17.58 -10.22
CA GLU A 29 -6.45 -18.59 -10.72
C GLU A 29 -5.82 -19.54 -11.76
N VAL A 30 -4.86 -19.03 -12.53
CA VAL A 30 -4.10 -19.83 -13.51
C VAL A 30 -2.83 -20.46 -12.93
N GLU A 31 -2.68 -20.42 -11.60
CA GLU A 31 -1.56 -21.00 -10.84
C GLU A 31 -0.18 -20.54 -11.33
N ASN A 32 -0.07 -19.31 -11.83
CA ASN A 32 1.20 -18.81 -12.36
C ASN A 32 2.24 -18.69 -11.24
N GLU A 33 3.33 -19.45 -11.34
CA GLU A 33 4.39 -19.57 -10.33
C GLU A 33 4.95 -18.22 -9.87
N ARG A 34 4.99 -17.24 -10.78
CA ARG A 34 5.44 -15.89 -10.46
C ARG A 34 4.59 -15.26 -9.33
N TYR A 35 3.27 -15.44 -9.41
CA TYR A 35 2.28 -14.82 -8.53
C TYR A 35 1.95 -15.68 -7.31
N THR A 36 1.98 -17.01 -7.48
CA THR A 36 1.68 -17.96 -6.39
C THR A 36 2.87 -18.19 -5.47
N ARG A 37 4.11 -18.08 -5.97
CA ARG A 37 5.32 -18.43 -5.23
C ARG A 37 6.39 -17.34 -5.25
N LEU A 38 6.94 -16.99 -6.41
CA LEU A 38 8.18 -16.19 -6.48
C LEU A 38 8.04 -14.78 -5.88
N MET A 39 7.05 -14.01 -6.31
CA MET A 39 6.81 -12.66 -5.79
C MET A 39 6.42 -12.69 -4.30
N PRO A 40 5.50 -13.57 -3.86
CA PRO A 40 5.24 -13.76 -2.43
C PRO A 40 6.47 -14.14 -1.59
N GLU A 41 7.35 -15.03 -2.07
CA GLU A 41 8.56 -15.44 -1.34
C GLU A 41 9.57 -14.30 -1.22
N PHE A 42 9.74 -13.52 -2.30
CA PHE A 42 10.60 -12.35 -2.30
C PHE A 42 10.15 -11.34 -1.25
N VAL A 43 8.85 -11.05 -1.22
CA VAL A 43 8.25 -10.09 -0.29
C VAL A 43 8.35 -10.56 1.16
N ASP A 44 8.13 -11.85 1.44
CA ASP A 44 8.33 -12.40 2.80
C ASP A 44 9.78 -12.21 3.28
N LYS A 45 10.75 -12.52 2.42
CA LYS A 45 12.17 -12.33 2.75
C LYS A 45 12.50 -10.86 3.00
N LEU A 46 11.94 -9.97 2.19
CA LEU A 46 12.17 -8.53 2.30
C LEU A 46 11.51 -7.95 3.56
N GLU A 47 10.28 -8.37 3.89
CA GLU A 47 9.59 -7.99 5.12
C GLU A 47 10.36 -8.49 6.35
N ARG A 48 10.89 -9.72 6.31
CA ARG A 48 11.75 -10.25 7.38
C ARG A 48 13.06 -9.48 7.50
N ALA A 49 13.69 -9.13 6.38
CA ALA A 49 14.91 -8.33 6.36
C ALA A 49 14.71 -6.94 6.98
N GLU A 50 13.54 -6.33 6.75
CA GLU A 50 13.15 -5.06 7.35
C GLU A 50 12.92 -5.20 8.86
N ALA A 51 12.12 -6.20 9.27
CA ALA A 51 11.77 -6.43 10.68
C ALA A 51 12.97 -6.81 11.55
N GLU A 52 13.88 -7.64 11.04
CA GLU A 52 15.09 -8.08 11.73
C GLU A 52 16.30 -7.17 11.50
N GLN A 53 16.12 -6.05 10.78
CA GLN A 53 17.19 -5.07 10.47
C GLN A 53 18.45 -5.71 9.89
N TRP A 54 18.30 -6.54 8.85
CA TRP A 54 19.42 -7.25 8.25
C TRP A 54 20.50 -6.30 7.73
N ALA A 55 21.76 -6.66 7.93
CA ALA A 55 22.88 -5.96 7.31
C ALA A 55 22.77 -6.04 5.78
N PRO A 56 23.16 -4.98 5.02
CA PRO A 56 23.02 -4.97 3.56
C PRO A 56 23.65 -6.18 2.85
N GLY A 57 24.79 -6.68 3.34
CA GLY A 57 25.43 -7.87 2.77
C GLY A 57 24.58 -9.15 2.87
N ARG A 58 23.81 -9.31 3.95
CA ARG A 58 22.86 -10.43 4.10
C ARG A 58 21.70 -10.30 3.12
N ILE A 59 21.18 -9.07 2.94
CA ILE A 59 20.10 -8.79 1.99
C ILE A 59 20.52 -9.13 0.57
N VAL A 60 21.71 -8.69 0.13
CA VAL A 60 22.26 -9.04 -1.20
C VAL A 60 22.33 -10.55 -1.37
N ALA A 61 22.88 -11.28 -0.39
CA ALA A 61 23.08 -12.72 -0.49
C ALA A 61 21.77 -13.53 -0.51
N GLU A 62 20.76 -13.11 0.25
CA GLU A 62 19.50 -13.86 0.44
C GLU A 62 18.42 -13.54 -0.59
N LEU A 63 18.41 -12.30 -1.10
CA LEU A 63 17.44 -11.81 -2.08
C LEU A 63 18.01 -11.68 -3.50
N ASP A 64 19.32 -11.85 -3.70
CA ASP A 64 20.01 -11.72 -4.99
C ASP A 64 19.70 -10.37 -5.67
N VAL A 65 19.82 -9.29 -4.91
CA VAL A 65 19.55 -7.92 -5.37
C VAL A 65 20.80 -7.04 -5.31
N PRO A 66 20.96 -6.07 -6.22
CA PRO A 66 22.02 -5.08 -6.13
C PRO A 66 21.95 -4.28 -4.83
N LYS A 67 23.12 -3.92 -4.27
CA LYS A 67 23.18 -3.20 -2.98
C LYS A 67 22.53 -1.82 -3.07
N GLU A 68 22.63 -1.19 -4.23
CA GLU A 68 22.04 0.10 -4.58
C GLU A 68 20.50 0.10 -4.57
N ASP A 69 19.87 -1.06 -4.79
CA ASP A 69 18.41 -1.20 -4.78
C ASP A 69 17.85 -1.37 -3.37
N ILE A 70 18.65 -1.79 -2.39
CA ILE A 70 18.19 -2.11 -1.03
C ILE A 70 17.39 -0.97 -0.39
N PRO A 71 17.85 0.30 -0.39
CA PRO A 71 17.09 1.39 0.23
C PRO A 71 15.71 1.56 -0.40
N ARG A 72 15.61 1.42 -1.73
CA ARG A 72 14.36 1.52 -2.49
C ARG A 72 13.42 0.36 -2.16
N LEU A 73 13.95 -0.87 -2.09
CA LEU A 73 13.17 -2.06 -1.75
C LEU A 73 12.62 -1.99 -0.32
N LEU A 74 13.46 -1.60 0.65
CA LEU A 74 13.03 -1.44 2.05
C LEU A 74 12.04 -0.27 2.24
N ALA A 75 12.16 0.80 1.45
CA ALA A 75 11.12 1.84 1.43
C ALA A 75 9.82 1.30 0.83
N GLY A 76 9.89 0.61 -0.31
CA GLY A 76 8.70 0.06 -0.98
C GLY A 76 7.92 -0.92 -0.11
N ILE A 77 8.58 -1.82 0.62
CA ILE A 77 7.87 -2.77 1.49
C ILE A 77 7.20 -2.06 2.67
N ARG A 78 7.81 -1.00 3.21
CA ARG A 78 7.21 -0.20 4.29
C ARG A 78 5.97 0.54 3.80
N GLU A 79 6.01 1.11 2.59
CA GLU A 79 4.85 1.77 1.99
C GLU A 79 3.72 0.78 1.69
N ALA A 80 4.05 -0.42 1.19
CA ALA A 80 3.05 -1.47 0.93
C ALA A 80 2.35 -1.94 2.21
N LYS A 81 3.10 -2.12 3.31
CA LYS A 81 2.55 -2.50 4.63
C LYS A 81 1.53 -1.48 5.14
N LYS A 82 1.77 -0.17 4.94
CA LYS A 82 0.84 0.89 5.35
C LYS A 82 -0.54 0.78 4.70
N ILE A 83 -0.68 0.10 3.57
CA ILE A 83 -1.96 -0.16 2.88
C ILE A 83 -2.52 -1.52 3.32
N VAL A 84 -1.72 -2.57 3.21
CA VAL A 84 -2.17 -3.96 3.40
C VAL A 84 -2.60 -4.26 4.84
N ASP A 85 -1.95 -3.59 5.79
CA ASP A 85 -2.17 -3.75 7.24
C ASP A 85 -3.13 -2.71 7.83
N THR A 86 -3.81 -1.93 7.00
CA THR A 86 -4.87 -1.03 7.47
C THR A 86 -6.01 -1.79 8.15
N LEU A 87 -6.72 -1.08 9.04
CA LEU A 87 -7.79 -1.66 9.84
C LEU A 87 -9.00 -2.10 9.01
N ASN A 88 -9.27 -1.41 7.89
CA ASN A 88 -10.45 -1.67 7.07
C ASN A 88 -10.24 -1.25 5.60
N PRO A 89 -11.10 -1.72 4.67
CA PRO A 89 -10.98 -1.41 3.24
C PRO A 89 -10.97 0.08 2.88
N SER A 90 -11.66 0.93 3.65
CA SER A 90 -11.68 2.36 3.38
C SER A 90 -10.34 3.04 3.71
N ASP A 91 -9.66 2.55 4.76
CA ASP A 91 -8.33 3.04 5.14
C ASP A 91 -7.30 2.62 4.10
N ALA A 92 -7.35 1.37 3.64
CA ALA A 92 -6.55 0.90 2.51
C ALA A 92 -6.74 1.81 1.29
N PHE A 93 -7.99 2.02 0.87
CA PHE A 93 -8.31 2.85 -0.29
C PHE A 93 -7.77 4.28 -0.17
N ARG A 94 -8.03 4.95 0.96
CA ARG A 94 -7.56 6.32 1.19
C ARG A 94 -6.04 6.40 1.20
N MET A 95 -5.36 5.43 1.79
CA MET A 95 -3.90 5.36 1.81
C MET A 95 -3.33 5.14 0.40
N SER A 96 -3.89 4.20 -0.36
CA SER A 96 -3.48 3.95 -1.76
C SER A 96 -3.66 5.21 -2.62
N VAL A 97 -4.82 5.89 -2.55
CA VAL A 97 -5.06 7.13 -3.30
C VAL A 97 -4.04 8.21 -2.93
N ARG A 98 -3.76 8.39 -1.63
CA ARG A 98 -2.73 9.35 -1.16
C ARG A 98 -1.37 9.02 -1.78
N GLN A 99 -0.92 7.77 -1.68
CA GLN A 99 0.37 7.35 -2.23
C GLN A 99 0.46 7.55 -3.75
N GLN A 100 -0.61 7.28 -4.51
CA GLN A 100 -0.63 7.52 -5.95
C GLN A 100 -0.52 9.01 -6.31
N ILE A 101 -1.19 9.87 -5.54
CA ILE A 101 -1.08 11.32 -5.71
C ILE A 101 0.34 11.79 -5.38
N GLU A 102 0.90 11.37 -4.25
CA GLU A 102 2.28 11.71 -3.85
C GLU A 102 3.30 11.24 -4.88
N TYR A 103 3.13 10.02 -5.40
CA TYR A 103 3.96 9.48 -6.47
C TYR A 103 3.85 10.33 -7.75
N ALA A 104 2.64 10.65 -8.21
CA ALA A 104 2.45 11.47 -9.41
C ALA A 104 3.04 12.88 -9.25
N LEU A 105 2.93 13.49 -8.05
CA LEU A 105 3.58 14.76 -7.72
C LEU A 105 5.10 14.63 -7.78
N SER A 106 5.69 13.54 -7.26
CA SER A 106 7.13 13.28 -7.32
C SER A 106 7.65 13.11 -8.76
N LYS A 107 6.81 12.63 -9.68
CA LYS A 107 7.09 12.55 -11.13
C LYS A 107 6.82 13.86 -11.87
N GLY A 108 6.21 14.81 -11.18
CA GLY A 108 6.01 16.17 -11.63
C GLY A 108 4.77 16.35 -12.50
N LEU A 109 3.65 15.70 -12.18
CA LEU A 109 2.29 15.90 -12.73
C LEU A 109 2.14 17.19 -13.57
N LYS A 110 2.48 17.11 -14.86
CA LYS A 110 2.92 18.26 -15.68
C LYS A 110 1.95 18.62 -16.79
N ASP A 111 1.25 17.60 -17.29
CA ASP A 111 0.41 17.69 -18.47
C ASP A 111 -0.83 16.80 -18.36
N LYS A 112 -1.72 16.92 -19.35
CA LYS A 112 -2.95 16.12 -19.40
C LYS A 112 -2.69 14.61 -19.46
N SER A 113 -1.58 14.17 -20.04
CA SER A 113 -1.23 12.74 -20.09
C SER A 113 -0.94 12.22 -18.68
N SER A 114 -0.10 12.92 -17.93
CA SER A 114 0.23 12.56 -16.55
C SER A 114 -1.00 12.58 -15.62
N ILE A 115 -1.97 13.46 -15.88
CA ILE A 115 -3.25 13.48 -15.17
C ILE A 115 -4.05 12.21 -15.51
N ASN A 116 -4.14 11.82 -16.78
CA ASN A 116 -4.84 10.60 -17.19
C ASN A 116 -4.20 9.34 -16.60
N ASP A 117 -2.87 9.31 -16.51
CA ASP A 117 -2.14 8.22 -15.87
C ASP A 117 -2.50 8.13 -14.38
N LEU A 118 -2.52 9.26 -13.66
CA LEU A 118 -2.96 9.31 -12.26
C LEU A 118 -4.43 8.87 -12.10
N VAL A 119 -5.33 9.34 -12.97
CA VAL A 119 -6.74 8.92 -12.96
C VAL A 119 -6.84 7.41 -13.12
N THR A 120 -6.05 6.82 -14.02
CA THR A 120 -6.00 5.37 -14.22
C THR A 120 -5.55 4.64 -12.95
N GLN A 121 -4.53 5.14 -12.25
CA GLN A 121 -4.09 4.58 -10.97
C GLN A 121 -5.19 4.67 -9.89
N ILE A 122 -5.90 5.79 -9.81
CA ILE A 122 -7.02 5.94 -8.87
C ILE A 122 -8.17 4.96 -9.20
N CYS A 123 -8.43 4.70 -10.48
CA CYS A 123 -9.40 3.69 -10.89
C CYS A 123 -8.98 2.28 -10.47
N TYR A 124 -7.68 1.94 -10.49
CA TYR A 124 -7.18 0.69 -9.92
C TYR A 124 -7.40 0.62 -8.41
N CYS A 125 -7.14 1.70 -7.66
CA CYS A 125 -7.46 1.74 -6.24
C CYS A 125 -8.96 1.49 -5.96
N ALA A 126 -9.85 2.04 -6.81
CA ALA A 126 -11.29 1.82 -6.67
C ALA A 126 -11.69 0.37 -6.97
N ALA A 127 -11.05 -0.28 -7.94
CA ALA A 127 -11.24 -1.70 -8.22
C ALA A 127 -10.80 -2.56 -7.04
N ASP A 128 -9.65 -2.23 -6.42
CA ASP A 128 -9.13 -2.94 -5.25
C ASP A 128 -10.06 -2.81 -4.04
N LEU A 129 -10.63 -1.62 -3.82
CA LEU A 129 -11.68 -1.43 -2.82
C LEU A 129 -12.88 -2.36 -3.08
N GLY A 130 -13.28 -2.53 -4.33
CA GLY A 130 -14.32 -3.49 -4.72
C GLY A 130 -13.99 -4.93 -4.30
N CYS A 131 -12.77 -5.40 -4.59
CA CYS A 131 -12.31 -6.72 -4.18
C CYS A 131 -12.29 -6.89 -2.65
N LEU A 132 -11.77 -5.90 -1.92
CA LEU A 132 -11.71 -5.93 -0.45
C LEU A 132 -13.11 -6.00 0.17
N LEU A 133 -14.05 -5.20 -0.32
CA LEU A 133 -15.45 -5.20 0.13
C LEU A 133 -16.12 -6.56 -0.11
N GLU A 134 -15.89 -7.16 -1.29
CA GLU A 134 -16.41 -8.48 -1.62
C GLU A 134 -15.86 -9.57 -0.67
N TRP A 135 -14.55 -9.58 -0.41
CA TRP A 135 -13.92 -10.54 0.50
C TRP A 135 -14.31 -10.39 1.97
N GLU A 136 -14.81 -9.22 2.37
CA GLU A 136 -15.35 -8.96 3.71
C GLU A 136 -16.87 -9.13 3.79
N GLY A 137 -17.54 -9.34 2.65
CA GLY A 137 -19.01 -9.38 2.57
C GLY A 137 -19.66 -8.06 3.00
N LYS A 138 -19.01 -6.93 2.70
CA LYS A 138 -19.45 -5.59 3.07
C LYS A 138 -19.85 -4.78 1.84
N SER A 139 -20.73 -3.81 2.04
CA SER A 139 -21.09 -2.83 1.01
C SER A 139 -20.28 -1.54 1.18
N LEU A 140 -20.10 -0.79 0.08
CA LEU A 140 -19.48 0.54 0.13
C LEU A 140 -20.22 1.49 1.09
N ALA A 141 -21.56 1.38 1.14
CA ALA A 141 -22.39 2.17 2.04
C ALA A 141 -22.02 2.00 3.52
N ALA A 142 -21.58 0.79 3.93
CA ALA A 142 -21.12 0.53 5.29
C ALA A 142 -19.88 1.36 5.68
N TYR A 143 -19.10 1.80 4.69
CA TYR A 143 -17.90 2.63 4.88
C TYR A 143 -18.08 4.09 4.47
N SER A 144 -19.31 4.54 4.17
CA SER A 144 -19.54 5.90 3.66
C SER A 144 -19.03 7.01 4.60
N GLN A 145 -19.16 6.82 5.92
CA GLN A 145 -18.64 7.76 6.91
C GLN A 145 -17.12 7.69 7.01
N TRP A 146 -16.54 6.48 7.05
CA TRP A 146 -15.09 6.29 7.04
C TRP A 146 -14.43 6.95 5.81
N LEU A 147 -15.02 6.78 4.62
CA LEU A 147 -14.51 7.36 3.37
C LEU A 147 -14.58 8.89 3.36
N ARG A 148 -15.61 9.47 3.99
CA ARG A 148 -15.81 10.92 4.05
C ARG A 148 -15.22 11.57 5.30
N ARG A 149 -14.50 10.81 6.13
CA ARG A 149 -13.96 11.36 7.39
C ARG A 149 -12.97 12.48 7.10
N GLU A 150 -13.11 13.58 7.83
CA GLU A 150 -12.25 14.76 7.78
C GLU A 150 -11.31 14.79 9.00
N LYS A 151 -10.15 15.44 8.85
CA LYS A 151 -9.20 15.63 9.95
C LYS A 151 -9.79 16.61 10.96
N GLY A 152 -9.70 16.29 12.26
CA GLY A 152 -10.21 17.16 13.34
C GLY A 152 -11.73 17.17 13.51
N VAL A 153 -12.43 16.21 12.91
CA VAL A 153 -13.88 15.99 13.13
C VAL A 153 -14.07 14.76 14.00
N ASP A 154 -14.81 14.89 15.10
CA ASP A 154 -15.13 13.77 15.99
C ASP A 154 -16.17 12.85 15.34
N TYR A 155 -15.76 11.60 15.11
CA TYR A 155 -16.61 10.53 14.61
C TYR A 155 -16.82 9.39 15.64
N THR A 156 -16.41 9.57 16.89
CA THR A 156 -16.54 8.54 17.94
C THR A 156 -18.00 8.18 18.22
N GLY A 157 -18.91 9.15 18.11
CA GLY A 157 -20.36 8.95 18.22
C GLY A 157 -20.99 8.08 17.12
N VAL A 158 -20.23 7.70 16.09
CA VAL A 158 -20.66 6.80 15.02
C VAL A 158 -19.78 5.55 14.90
N GLY A 159 -18.99 5.24 15.93
CA GLY A 159 -18.18 4.02 16.00
C GLY A 159 -16.84 4.08 15.26
N LEU A 160 -16.36 5.29 14.94
CA LEU A 160 -15.05 5.53 14.32
C LEU A 160 -14.01 5.96 15.36
N PRO A 161 -12.73 5.55 15.25
CA PRO A 161 -11.68 6.01 16.14
C PRO A 161 -11.41 7.50 15.95
N ASN A 162 -11.05 8.21 17.02
CA ASN A 162 -10.56 9.58 16.92
C ASN A 162 -9.08 9.55 16.50
N LEU A 163 -8.76 10.09 15.32
CA LEU A 163 -7.41 10.13 14.77
C LEU A 163 -6.82 11.53 15.00
N GLU A 164 -6.62 11.94 16.25
CA GLU A 164 -6.02 13.25 16.56
C GLU A 164 -4.49 13.27 16.57
N GLU A 165 -3.79 12.12 16.52
CA GLU A 165 -2.34 12.10 16.71
C GLU A 165 -1.65 11.05 15.82
N ASP A 166 -1.29 11.38 14.57
CA ASP A 166 -0.16 10.70 13.89
C ASP A 166 0.34 11.41 12.61
N GLU A 167 0.59 12.71 12.67
CA GLU A 167 1.54 13.33 11.75
C GLU A 167 2.63 13.98 12.59
N GLY A 168 3.77 13.30 12.67
CA GLY A 168 4.91 13.66 13.48
C GLY A 168 5.21 15.16 13.41
N GLN A 169 5.37 15.72 14.61
CA GLN A 169 6.08 16.98 14.80
C GLN A 169 7.44 16.86 14.13
N ILE A 170 7.60 17.43 12.94
CA ILE A 170 8.92 17.84 12.48
C ILE A 170 9.24 19.07 13.33
N GLU A 171 9.80 18.83 14.51
CA GLU A 171 10.55 19.87 15.20
C GLU A 171 11.70 20.25 14.26
N ALA A 172 11.56 21.39 13.59
CA ALA A 172 12.70 22.08 13.02
C ALA A 172 13.64 22.41 14.20
N GLN A 173 14.75 21.68 14.32
CA GLN A 173 15.85 22.13 15.14
C GLN A 173 16.30 23.50 14.59
N PRO A 174 16.30 24.57 15.40
CA PRO A 174 16.90 25.82 14.97
C PRO A 174 18.42 25.60 14.87
N ASP A 175 18.95 26.00 13.71
CA ASP A 175 20.38 26.02 13.38
C ASP A 175 21.22 26.48 14.56
N SER A 176 22.03 25.57 15.08
CA SER A 176 23.22 25.91 15.85
C SER A 176 24.29 26.41 14.90
N ASN A 177 24.50 27.73 14.83
CA ASN A 177 25.84 28.34 14.83
C ASN A 177 25.79 29.88 14.80
N PRO A 178 26.84 30.58 15.29
CA PRO A 178 28.26 30.24 15.22
C PRO A 178 28.98 29.91 16.54
#